data_AF-A0A517NV02-F1
#
_entry.id   AF-A0A517NV02-F1
#
_cell.length_a   1.000
_cell.length_b   1.000
_cell.length_c   1.000
_cell.angle_alpha   90.00
_cell.angle_beta   90.00
_cell.angle_gamma   90.00
#
_symmetry.space_group_name_H-M   'P 1'
#
loop_
_entity.id
_entity.type
_entity.pdbx_description
1 polymer ?
#
loop_
_entity_poly.entity_id
_entity_poly.type
_entity_poly.pdbx_seq_one_letter_code
_entity_poly.pdbx_strand_id
1 'polypeptide(L)'
;MLREKLLYDFAANFVEGASRAVHTNVTINGELYGVYTAVEQIDKTYVQTRFGSDEDGDLFKGAASDTVVNDPQADFGSNMTYLGDDPVAYEDNYQLKTNESANDYSDLVEFIDVLNNTSAKDLPAAIEPLLDVDDALAAIAINNLFANLDSYNRAAHHFTLYDRDDTGQFTHLLWDANESFGTFSLFTSPGQDLQELDPFGLPVDGKLVGSRSV
;
A
#
# COMPACT_ATOMS: atom_id res chain seq x y z
N MET A 1 0.95 18.42 -4.85
CA MET A 1 0.04 18.97 -5.87
C MET A 1 0.04 18.18 -7.17
N LEU A 2 1.18 17.79 -7.78
CA LEU A 2 1.16 16.98 -9.02
C LEU A 2 1.48 15.49 -8.83
N ARG A 3 2.34 15.15 -7.87
CA ARG A 3 2.93 13.82 -7.68
C ARG A 3 1.89 12.70 -7.66
N GLU A 4 0.98 12.77 -6.69
CA GLU A 4 -0.04 11.76 -6.47
C GLU A 4 -0.93 11.53 -7.70
N LYS A 5 -1.42 12.62 -8.32
CA LYS A 5 -2.20 12.52 -9.55
C LYS A 5 -1.41 11.89 -10.69
N LEU A 6 -0.16 12.30 -10.90
CA LEU A 6 0.67 11.76 -11.99
C LEU A 6 0.96 10.28 -11.80
N LEU A 7 1.21 9.84 -10.56
CA LEU A 7 1.40 8.42 -10.26
C LEU A 7 0.10 7.65 -10.53
N TYR A 8 -1.04 8.09 -10.02
CA TYR A 8 -2.31 7.38 -10.24
C TYR A 8 -2.72 7.33 -11.71
N ASP A 9 -2.59 8.45 -12.45
CA ASP A 9 -2.91 8.50 -13.88
C ASP A 9 -2.02 7.53 -14.69
N PHE A 10 -0.75 7.33 -14.28
CA PHE A 10 0.12 6.33 -14.87
C PHE A 10 -0.30 4.91 -14.46
N ALA A 11 -0.47 4.68 -13.15
CA ALA A 11 -0.76 3.38 -12.56
C ALA A 11 -2.05 2.77 -13.08
N ALA A 12 -3.08 3.58 -13.36
CA ALA A 12 -4.35 3.14 -13.91
C ALA A 12 -4.26 2.42 -15.29
N ASN A 13 -3.10 2.41 -15.94
CA ASN A 13 -2.86 1.64 -17.17
C ASN A 13 -2.33 0.22 -16.90
N PHE A 14 -2.00 -0.11 -15.65
CA PHE A 14 -1.24 -1.32 -15.29
C PHE A 14 -1.81 -2.07 -14.09
N VAL A 15 -2.47 -1.37 -13.17
CA VAL A 15 -3.10 -1.96 -11.97
C VAL A 15 -4.56 -1.57 -11.89
N GLU A 16 -5.38 -2.43 -11.31
CA GLU A 16 -6.80 -2.16 -11.09
C GLU A 16 -6.98 -1.18 -9.92
N GLY A 17 -6.12 -1.29 -8.91
CA GLY A 17 -6.16 -0.53 -7.65
C GLY A 17 -5.63 0.91 -7.69
N ALA A 18 -5.80 1.64 -8.79
CA ALA A 18 -5.40 3.06 -8.87
C ALA A 18 -6.58 4.02 -8.61
N SER A 19 -6.38 4.96 -7.69
CA SER A 19 -7.38 5.99 -7.35
C SER A 19 -7.48 7.10 -8.39
N ARG A 20 -8.69 7.61 -8.64
CA ARG A 20 -8.84 8.80 -9.49
C ARG A 20 -8.41 10.05 -8.73
N ALA A 21 -7.74 10.99 -9.41
CA ALA A 21 -7.39 12.29 -8.83
C ALA A 21 -7.62 13.44 -9.81
N VAL A 22 -8.12 14.57 -9.30
CA VAL A 22 -8.35 15.81 -10.07
C VAL A 22 -7.91 17.05 -9.29
N HIS A 23 -7.53 18.12 -10.00
CA HIS A 23 -7.31 19.42 -9.38
C HIS A 23 -8.62 20.21 -9.30
N THR A 24 -8.87 20.84 -8.16
CA THR A 24 -10.11 21.60 -7.91
C THR A 24 -9.83 22.88 -7.14
N ASN A 25 -10.67 23.91 -7.33
CA ASN A 25 -10.67 25.09 -6.47
C ASN A 25 -11.60 24.85 -5.28
N VAL A 26 -11.08 25.02 -4.07
CA VAL A 26 -11.87 24.89 -2.84
C VAL A 26 -12.27 26.28 -2.35
N THR A 27 -13.57 26.45 -2.13
CA THR A 27 -14.16 27.68 -1.59
C THR A 27 -14.93 27.34 -0.31
N ILE A 28 -14.64 28.06 0.78
CA ILE A 28 -15.31 27.88 2.07
C ILE A 28 -15.92 29.23 2.45
N ASN A 29 -17.23 29.26 2.73
CA ASN A 29 -17.97 30.47 3.07
C ASN A 29 -17.82 31.64 2.08
N GLY A 30 -17.66 31.31 0.78
CA GLY A 30 -17.49 32.30 -0.29
C GLY A 30 -16.06 32.82 -0.48
N GLU A 31 -15.11 32.38 0.35
CA GLU A 31 -13.70 32.71 0.22
C GLU A 31 -12.94 31.59 -0.49
N LEU A 32 -12.11 31.93 -1.48
CA LEU A 32 -11.26 30.97 -2.20
C LEU A 32 -10.06 30.60 -1.33
N TYR A 33 -9.93 29.32 -0.99
CA TYR A 33 -8.80 28.79 -0.23
C TYR A 33 -7.65 28.36 -1.16
N GLY A 34 -7.97 28.08 -2.42
CA GLY A 34 -6.99 27.82 -3.48
C GLY A 34 -7.23 26.51 -4.21
N VAL A 35 -6.20 26.04 -4.90
CA VAL A 35 -6.21 24.78 -5.64
C VAL A 35 -5.86 23.63 -4.69
N TYR A 36 -6.64 22.55 -4.75
CA TYR A 36 -6.43 21.31 -4.03
C TYR A 36 -6.40 20.13 -5.02
N THR A 37 -5.89 18.99 -4.56
CA THR A 37 -6.02 17.70 -5.25
C THR A 37 -7.14 16.94 -4.57
N ALA A 38 -8.23 16.66 -5.29
CA ALA A 38 -9.29 15.78 -4.83
C ALA A 38 -8.96 14.36 -5.29
N VAL A 39 -8.82 13.45 -4.34
CA VAL A 39 -8.46 12.04 -4.57
C VAL A 39 -9.65 11.17 -4.21
N GLU A 40 -9.92 10.17 -5.02
CA GLU A 40 -10.93 9.16 -4.76
C GLU A 40 -10.62 8.44 -3.44
N GLN A 41 -11.58 8.44 -2.53
CA GLN A 41 -11.47 7.73 -1.27
C GLN A 41 -11.58 6.22 -1.52
N ILE A 42 -10.68 5.43 -0.94
CA ILE A 42 -10.74 3.98 -0.95
C ILE A 42 -11.65 3.54 0.20
N ASP A 43 -12.86 3.12 -0.14
CA ASP A 43 -13.90 2.65 0.79
C ASP A 43 -14.82 1.63 0.08
N LYS A 44 -15.94 1.26 0.71
CA LYS A 44 -16.93 0.36 0.11
C LYS A 44 -17.44 0.82 -1.27
N THR A 45 -17.59 2.13 -1.47
CA THR A 45 -18.01 2.67 -2.77
C THR A 45 -16.91 2.49 -3.82
N TYR A 46 -15.65 2.70 -3.44
CA TYR A 46 -14.51 2.47 -4.32
C TYR A 46 -14.49 1.04 -4.88
N VAL A 47 -14.55 0.05 -3.99
CA VAL A 47 -14.44 -1.36 -4.38
C VAL A 47 -15.64 -1.78 -5.23
N GLN A 48 -16.85 -1.36 -4.84
CA GLN A 48 -18.06 -1.70 -5.57
C GLN A 48 -18.14 -1.07 -6.98
N THR A 49 -17.62 0.14 -7.13
CA THR A 49 -17.60 0.81 -8.46
C THR A 49 -16.54 0.24 -9.40
N ARG A 50 -15.57 -0.50 -8.87
CA ARG A 50 -14.39 -0.96 -9.61
C ARG A 50 -14.41 -2.45 -9.91
N PHE A 51 -14.77 -3.26 -8.92
CA PHE A 51 -14.77 -4.72 -9.01
C PHE A 51 -16.18 -5.29 -9.19
N GLY A 52 -17.21 -4.61 -8.66
CA GLY A 52 -18.61 -4.98 -8.93
C GLY A 52 -19.56 -4.54 -7.82
N SER A 53 -20.83 -4.29 -8.13
CA SER A 53 -21.78 -3.78 -7.12
C SER A 53 -22.09 -4.76 -5.97
N ASP A 54 -21.80 -6.04 -6.18
CA ASP A 54 -22.09 -7.11 -5.23
C ASP A 54 -20.92 -7.37 -4.27
N GLU A 55 -19.79 -6.68 -4.45
CA GLU A 55 -18.61 -6.76 -3.60
C GLU A 55 -18.89 -6.27 -2.17
N ASP A 56 -18.49 -7.10 -1.20
CA ASP A 56 -18.62 -6.91 0.24
C ASP A 56 -17.44 -7.46 1.05
N GLY A 57 -16.34 -7.88 0.40
CA GLY A 57 -15.14 -8.37 1.08
C GLY A 57 -14.41 -7.36 1.99
N ASP A 58 -13.33 -7.83 2.62
CA ASP A 58 -12.60 -7.09 3.64
C ASP A 58 -11.53 -6.17 3.05
N LEU A 59 -11.53 -4.91 3.50
CA LEU A 59 -10.63 -3.86 3.06
C LEU A 59 -9.65 -3.51 4.19
N PHE A 60 -8.41 -3.94 4.08
CA PHE A 60 -7.36 -3.70 5.08
C PHE A 60 -6.42 -2.59 4.65
N LYS A 61 -6.31 -1.56 5.47
CA LYS A 61 -5.31 -0.51 5.30
C LYS A 61 -4.05 -0.84 6.11
N GLY A 62 -2.89 -0.87 5.45
CA GLY A 62 -1.61 -0.94 6.14
C GLY A 62 -1.41 0.31 6.99
N ALA A 63 -1.22 0.13 8.29
CA ALA A 63 -1.14 1.18 9.29
C ALA A 63 0.15 1.09 10.10
N ALA A 64 0.57 2.25 10.60
CA ALA A 64 1.59 2.37 11.61
C ALA A 64 1.00 2.10 12.99
N SER A 65 1.66 1.32 13.84
CA SER A 65 1.38 1.39 15.27
C SER A 65 1.65 2.82 15.79
N ASP A 66 0.76 3.35 16.64
CA ASP A 66 0.89 4.67 17.28
C ASP A 66 2.19 4.84 18.09
N THR A 67 2.96 3.77 18.30
CA THR A 67 4.24 3.75 19.01
C THR A 67 5.45 4.10 18.12
N VAL A 68 5.28 4.09 16.80
CA VAL A 68 6.33 4.18 15.76
C VAL A 68 6.76 5.64 15.47
N VAL A 69 5.97 6.63 15.89
CA VAL A 69 6.09 8.05 15.47
C VAL A 69 7.41 8.76 15.87
N ASN A 70 8.27 8.13 16.68
CA ASN A 70 9.51 8.75 17.19
C ASN A 70 10.81 8.01 16.81
N ASP A 71 10.75 6.90 16.07
CA ASP A 71 11.96 6.17 15.67
C ASP A 71 12.13 6.17 14.13
N PRO A 72 13.16 6.85 13.59
CA PRO A 72 13.43 6.88 12.14
C PRO A 72 13.94 5.54 11.57
N GLN A 73 14.12 4.51 12.41
CA GLN A 73 14.35 3.12 12.01
C GLN A 73 13.12 2.23 12.23
N ALA A 74 12.00 2.80 12.68
CA ALA A 74 10.85 2.01 13.04
C ALA A 74 10.26 1.32 11.81
N ASP A 75 10.03 0.03 11.97
CA ASP A 75 9.14 -0.73 11.13
C ASP A 75 7.72 -0.26 11.43
N PHE A 76 7.00 0.20 10.41
CA PHE A 76 5.61 0.62 10.58
C PHE A 76 4.68 -0.57 10.83
N GLY A 77 5.18 -1.81 10.73
CA GLY A 77 4.55 -3.02 11.26
C GLY A 77 3.64 -3.74 10.25
N SER A 78 3.15 -3.04 9.22
CA SER A 78 2.32 -3.63 8.16
C SER A 78 3.14 -4.24 7.01
N ASN A 79 4.26 -4.88 7.35
CA ASN A 79 5.25 -5.39 6.39
C ASN A 79 4.96 -6.81 5.85
N MET A 80 3.78 -7.37 6.16
CA MET A 80 3.34 -8.73 5.85
C MET A 80 4.21 -9.84 6.48
N THR A 81 4.78 -9.58 7.67
CA THR A 81 5.40 -10.63 8.49
C THR A 81 4.33 -11.45 9.20
N TYR A 82 4.50 -12.77 9.23
CA TYR A 82 3.62 -13.66 10.00
C TYR A 82 3.83 -13.49 11.51
N LEU A 83 2.76 -13.14 12.22
CA LEU A 83 2.76 -12.86 13.67
C LEU A 83 2.16 -14.01 14.51
N GLY A 84 1.80 -15.12 13.86
CA GLY A 84 1.07 -16.23 14.46
C GLY A 84 -0.38 -16.31 13.97
N ASP A 85 -1.12 -17.29 14.46
CA ASP A 85 -2.50 -17.56 14.06
C ASP A 85 -3.56 -16.66 14.74
N ASP A 86 -3.16 -15.86 15.74
CA ASP A 86 -4.10 -15.00 16.48
C ASP A 86 -4.40 -13.72 15.69
N PRO A 87 -5.65 -13.53 15.20
CA PRO A 87 -6.04 -12.34 14.45
C PRO A 87 -5.73 -11.02 15.16
N VAL A 88 -5.81 -11.01 16.50
CA VAL A 88 -5.57 -9.80 17.32
C VAL A 88 -4.15 -9.27 17.14
N ALA A 89 -3.18 -10.13 16.80
CA ALA A 89 -1.80 -9.71 16.58
C ALA A 89 -1.63 -8.78 15.36
N TYR A 90 -2.60 -8.75 14.45
CA TYR A 90 -2.55 -7.99 13.20
C TYR A 90 -3.26 -6.64 13.27
N GLU A 91 -4.19 -6.44 14.22
CA GLU A 91 -5.07 -5.26 14.30
C GLU A 91 -4.29 -3.94 14.48
N ASP A 92 -3.14 -3.97 15.16
CA ASP A 92 -2.29 -2.79 15.34
C ASP A 92 -1.60 -2.33 14.03
N ASN A 93 -1.42 -3.26 13.09
CA ASN A 93 -0.68 -3.05 11.84
C ASN A 93 -1.62 -2.96 10.63
N TYR A 94 -2.82 -3.54 10.70
CA TYR A 94 -3.78 -3.57 9.62
C TYR A 94 -5.12 -3.07 10.13
N GLN A 95 -5.58 -1.94 9.58
CA GLN A 95 -6.87 -1.38 9.94
C GLN A 95 -7.93 -1.86 8.97
N LEU A 96 -8.86 -2.69 9.43
CA LEU A 96 -10.05 -3.06 8.69
C LEU A 96 -10.95 -1.81 8.44
N LYS A 97 -11.41 -1.63 7.20
CA LYS A 97 -12.17 -0.46 6.70
C LYS A 97 -13.55 -0.80 6.15
N THR A 98 -13.85 -2.08 5.99
CA THR A 98 -15.18 -2.63 5.69
C THR A 98 -15.49 -3.70 6.72
N ASN A 99 -16.76 -4.08 6.91
CA ASN A 99 -17.13 -5.16 7.84
C ASN A 99 -16.57 -5.03 9.28
N GLU A 100 -16.30 -3.81 9.76
CA GLU A 100 -15.66 -3.53 11.07
C GLU A 100 -16.40 -4.16 12.26
N SER A 101 -17.70 -4.43 12.13
CA SER A 101 -18.47 -5.11 13.19
C SER A 101 -18.23 -6.62 13.24
N ALA A 102 -17.93 -7.26 12.11
CA ALA A 102 -17.50 -8.65 12.07
C ALA A 102 -16.07 -8.79 12.59
N ASN A 103 -15.21 -7.82 12.24
CA ASN A 103 -13.81 -7.75 12.67
C ASN A 103 -13.07 -9.08 12.41
N ASP A 104 -13.29 -9.62 11.21
CA ASP A 104 -12.65 -10.85 10.77
C ASP A 104 -11.34 -10.51 10.06
N TYR A 105 -10.26 -11.19 10.43
CA TYR A 105 -8.94 -11.04 9.83
C TYR A 105 -8.43 -12.41 9.36
N SER A 106 -9.26 -13.47 9.42
CA SER A 106 -8.82 -14.84 9.15
C SER A 106 -8.20 -15.00 7.76
N ASP A 107 -8.81 -14.41 6.73
CA ASP A 107 -8.28 -14.43 5.36
C ASP A 107 -6.95 -13.68 5.25
N LEU A 108 -6.80 -12.54 5.94
CA LEU A 108 -5.52 -11.81 6.00
C LEU A 108 -4.42 -12.65 6.68
N VAL A 109 -4.76 -13.35 7.77
CA VAL A 109 -3.83 -14.24 8.49
C VAL A 109 -3.43 -15.41 7.60
N GLU A 110 -4.37 -16.03 6.89
CA GLU A 110 -4.08 -17.12 5.94
C GLU A 110 -3.15 -16.65 4.82
N PHE A 111 -3.45 -15.52 4.20
CA PHE A 111 -2.60 -14.93 3.16
C PHE A 111 -1.16 -14.71 3.67
N ILE A 112 -1.00 -14.08 4.84
CA ILE A 112 0.32 -13.79 5.41
C ILE A 112 1.03 -15.09 5.83
N ASP A 113 0.33 -16.07 6.38
CA ASP A 113 0.89 -17.39 6.71
C ASP A 113 1.43 -18.09 5.47
N VAL A 114 0.60 -18.20 4.42
CA VAL A 114 1.00 -18.82 3.14
C VAL A 114 2.20 -18.10 2.54
N LEU A 115 2.23 -16.77 2.56
CA LEU A 115 3.34 -15.98 2.06
C LEU A 115 4.67 -16.28 2.79
N ASN A 116 4.63 -16.45 4.10
CA ASN A 116 5.84 -16.56 4.94
C ASN A 116 6.30 -18.01 5.18
N ASN A 117 5.36 -18.94 5.27
CA ASN A 117 5.63 -20.32 5.71
C ASN A 117 5.56 -21.35 4.58
N THR A 118 5.17 -20.94 3.36
CA THR A 118 5.26 -21.81 2.18
C THR A 118 6.67 -21.81 1.61
N SER A 119 7.16 -22.98 1.18
CA SER A 119 8.46 -23.08 0.54
C SER A 119 8.48 -22.28 -0.77
N ALA A 120 9.60 -21.63 -1.11
CA ALA A 120 9.71 -20.86 -2.36
C ALA A 120 9.38 -21.66 -3.63
N LYS A 121 9.53 -23.00 -3.59
CA LYS A 121 9.17 -23.89 -4.69
C LYS A 121 7.65 -24.02 -4.85
N ASP A 122 6.94 -24.09 -3.74
CA ASP A 122 5.50 -24.36 -3.71
C ASP A 122 4.68 -23.05 -3.61
N LEU A 123 5.33 -21.93 -3.26
CA LEU A 123 4.71 -20.63 -3.05
C LEU A 123 3.85 -20.16 -4.22
N PRO A 124 4.29 -20.23 -5.51
CA PRO A 124 3.44 -19.76 -6.61
C PRO A 124 2.06 -20.42 -6.63
N ALA A 125 2.03 -21.75 -6.47
CA ALA A 125 0.76 -22.49 -6.47
C ALA A 125 -0.10 -22.26 -5.22
N ALA A 126 0.53 -21.88 -4.10
CA ALA A 126 -0.16 -21.62 -2.84
C ALA A 126 -0.67 -20.18 -2.72
N ILE A 127 0.06 -19.20 -3.28
CA ILE A 127 -0.25 -17.77 -3.14
C ILE A 127 -1.17 -17.25 -4.24
N GLU A 128 -1.08 -17.80 -5.46
CA GLU A 128 -1.92 -17.36 -6.60
C GLU A 128 -3.43 -17.44 -6.31
N PRO A 129 -3.96 -18.41 -5.53
CA PRO A 129 -5.36 -18.39 -5.13
C PRO A 129 -5.74 -17.29 -4.13
N LEU A 130 -4.77 -16.75 -3.37
CA LEU A 130 -5.01 -15.79 -2.29
C LEU A 130 -4.64 -14.35 -2.66
N LEU A 131 -3.79 -14.15 -3.66
CA LEU A 131 -3.29 -12.83 -4.07
C LEU A 131 -3.32 -12.72 -5.59
N ASP A 132 -3.78 -11.58 -6.09
CA ASP A 132 -3.50 -11.16 -7.46
C ASP A 132 -2.01 -10.79 -7.58
N VAL A 133 -1.19 -11.81 -7.87
CA VAL A 133 0.27 -11.69 -7.94
C VAL A 133 0.71 -10.71 -9.02
N ASP A 134 0.02 -10.67 -10.15
CA ASP A 134 0.37 -9.80 -11.27
C ASP A 134 0.11 -8.33 -10.90
N ASP A 135 -1.05 -8.02 -10.31
CA ASP A 135 -1.38 -6.67 -9.84
C ASP A 135 -0.45 -6.21 -8.71
N ALA A 136 -0.16 -7.10 -7.75
CA ALA A 136 0.77 -6.80 -6.64
C ALA A 136 2.20 -6.51 -7.14
N LEU A 137 2.73 -7.33 -8.05
CA LEU A 137 4.05 -7.10 -8.64
C LEU A 137 4.10 -5.81 -9.49
N ALA A 138 3.03 -5.50 -10.22
CA ALA A 138 2.90 -4.26 -10.96
C ALA A 138 2.87 -3.04 -10.02
N ALA A 139 2.16 -3.11 -8.90
CA ALA A 139 2.12 -2.06 -7.89
C ALA A 139 3.52 -1.83 -7.26
N ILE A 140 4.24 -2.89 -6.90
CA ILE A 140 5.63 -2.81 -6.42
C ILE A 140 6.53 -2.13 -7.46
N ALA A 141 6.42 -2.53 -8.73
CA ALA A 141 7.21 -1.95 -9.81
C ALA A 141 6.90 -0.46 -10.04
N ILE A 142 5.62 -0.05 -9.95
CA ILE A 142 5.20 1.35 -10.06
C ILE A 142 5.76 2.17 -8.89
N ASN A 143 5.64 1.68 -7.65
CA ASN A 143 6.21 2.36 -6.49
C ASN A 143 7.73 2.55 -6.63
N ASN A 144 8.44 1.54 -7.15
CA ASN A 144 9.86 1.67 -7.45
C ASN A 144 10.14 2.69 -8.56
N LEU A 145 9.40 2.63 -9.68
CA LEU A 145 9.58 3.54 -10.81
C LEU A 145 9.42 5.02 -10.41
N PHE A 146 8.45 5.30 -9.53
CA PHE A 146 8.20 6.65 -9.04
C PHE A 146 8.93 6.97 -7.73
N ALA A 147 9.78 6.09 -7.20
CA ALA A 147 10.42 6.25 -5.90
C ALA A 147 9.40 6.66 -4.80
N ASN A 148 8.25 5.96 -4.77
CA ASN A 148 7.23 6.09 -3.74
C ASN A 148 7.62 5.27 -2.51
N LEU A 149 8.54 5.79 -1.70
CA LEU A 149 9.10 5.05 -0.57
C LEU A 149 8.24 5.12 0.70
N ASP A 150 7.25 6.02 0.73
CA ASP A 150 6.20 6.03 1.73
C ASP A 150 5.05 5.11 1.29
N SER A 151 5.40 3.85 1.00
CA SER A 151 4.49 2.81 0.53
C SER A 151 4.92 1.46 1.08
N TYR A 152 4.27 0.37 0.64
CA TYR A 152 4.69 -0.99 1.00
C TYR A 152 6.20 -1.22 0.78
N ASN A 153 6.75 -0.79 -0.36
CA ASN A 153 8.13 -1.06 -0.78
C ASN A 153 9.21 -0.68 0.24
N ARG A 154 8.93 0.27 1.15
CA ARG A 154 9.93 0.71 2.11
C ARG A 154 9.38 1.01 3.49
N ALA A 155 8.38 1.89 3.59
CA ALA A 155 7.78 2.19 4.87
C ALA A 155 6.94 1.03 5.40
N ALA A 156 6.52 0.07 4.56
CA ALA A 156 5.48 -0.89 4.94
C ALA A 156 4.25 -0.16 5.50
N HIS A 157 3.84 0.89 4.79
CA HIS A 157 2.74 1.76 5.16
C HIS A 157 2.07 2.29 3.89
N HIS A 158 0.97 3.02 4.04
CA HIS A 158 0.30 3.72 2.95
C HIS A 158 -0.11 2.83 1.75
N PHE A 159 -0.53 1.60 2.02
CA PHE A 159 -1.16 0.71 1.03
C PHE A 159 -2.48 0.17 1.55
N THR A 160 -3.27 -0.42 0.68
CA THR A 160 -4.51 -1.11 1.05
C THR A 160 -4.57 -2.46 0.34
N LEU A 161 -5.08 -3.48 1.03
CA LEU A 161 -5.41 -4.79 0.48
C LEU A 161 -6.92 -4.94 0.50
N TYR A 162 -7.48 -5.39 -0.60
CA TYR A 162 -8.91 -5.70 -0.69
C TYR A 162 -9.09 -7.18 -1.00
N ASP A 163 -9.76 -7.91 -0.12
CA ASP A 163 -10.18 -9.28 -0.38
C ASP A 163 -11.41 -9.28 -1.28
N ARG A 164 -11.25 -9.76 -2.52
CA ARG A 164 -12.30 -9.67 -3.55
C ARG A 164 -13.21 -10.88 -3.52
N ASP A 165 -14.51 -10.65 -3.52
CA ASP A 165 -15.49 -11.75 -3.56
C ASP A 165 -15.55 -12.43 -4.94
N ASP A 166 -15.31 -11.67 -6.01
CA ASP A 166 -15.41 -12.17 -7.38
C ASP A 166 -14.26 -13.11 -7.78
N THR A 167 -13.05 -12.88 -7.26
CA THR A 167 -11.86 -13.71 -7.53
C THR A 167 -11.43 -14.59 -6.36
N GLY A 168 -11.78 -14.22 -5.13
CA GLY A 168 -11.26 -14.83 -3.89
C GLY A 168 -9.81 -14.45 -3.61
N GLN A 169 -9.31 -13.36 -4.20
CA GLN A 169 -7.92 -12.93 -4.08
C GLN A 169 -7.84 -11.56 -3.43
N PHE A 170 -6.84 -11.36 -2.58
CA PHE A 170 -6.38 -10.03 -2.21
C PHE A 170 -5.86 -9.28 -3.45
N THR A 171 -6.29 -8.04 -3.61
CA THR A 171 -5.78 -7.10 -4.61
C THR A 171 -5.16 -5.89 -3.92
N HIS A 172 -3.99 -5.46 -4.39
CA HIS A 172 -3.29 -4.31 -3.83
C HIS A 172 -3.86 -3.01 -4.41
N LEU A 173 -4.28 -2.08 -3.53
CA LEU A 173 -4.74 -0.76 -3.92
C LEU A 173 -3.71 0.30 -3.50
N LEU A 174 -3.26 1.11 -4.46
CA LEU A 174 -2.34 2.22 -4.22
C LEU A 174 -3.04 3.31 -3.41
N TRP A 175 -2.39 3.77 -2.35
CA TRP A 175 -2.90 4.84 -1.50
C TRP A 175 -1.78 5.83 -1.14
N ASP A 176 -2.18 7.06 -0.82
CA ASP A 176 -1.32 8.19 -0.41
C ASP A 176 0.00 8.36 -1.19
N ALA A 177 -0.08 8.48 -2.52
CA ALA A 177 1.10 8.64 -3.39
C ALA A 177 1.65 10.08 -3.46
N ASN A 178 1.40 10.89 -2.43
CA ASN A 178 1.84 12.29 -2.37
C ASN A 178 3.38 12.45 -2.24
N GLU A 179 4.01 11.48 -1.59
CA GLU A 179 5.44 11.38 -1.25
C GLU A 179 6.29 10.73 -2.36
N SER A 180 5.67 10.43 -3.49
CA SER A 180 6.32 9.93 -4.70
C SER A 180 7.31 10.94 -5.33
N PHE A 181 8.04 10.51 -6.34
CA PHE A 181 9.12 11.26 -6.99
C PHE A 181 10.25 11.62 -6.00
N GLY A 182 10.56 10.69 -5.09
CA GLY A 182 11.71 10.76 -4.20
C GLY A 182 11.63 11.85 -3.13
N THR A 183 10.43 12.21 -2.66
CA THR A 183 10.30 13.23 -1.60
C THR A 183 10.26 12.67 -0.19
N PHE A 184 10.02 11.37 -0.03
CA PHE A 184 9.99 10.73 1.28
C PHE A 184 11.34 10.77 2.00
N SER A 185 11.33 11.39 3.18
CA SER A 185 12.57 11.79 3.87
C SER A 185 12.87 11.04 5.17
N LEU A 186 12.04 10.07 5.59
CA LEU A 186 12.27 9.39 6.87
C LEU A 186 13.54 8.52 6.84
N PHE A 187 13.86 7.95 5.67
CA PHE A 187 15.04 7.09 5.49
C PHE A 187 16.13 7.71 4.62
N THR A 188 15.86 8.86 4.00
CA THR A 188 16.79 9.55 3.09
C THR A 188 16.77 11.04 3.37
N SER A 189 17.93 11.70 3.37
CA SER A 189 17.94 13.15 3.50
C SER A 189 17.47 13.78 2.18
N PRO A 190 16.54 14.75 2.19
CA PRO A 190 16.10 15.44 0.98
C PRO A 190 17.29 16.03 0.21
N GLY A 191 17.42 15.69 -1.08
CA GLY A 191 18.54 16.15 -1.91
C GLY A 191 19.84 15.36 -1.76
N GLN A 192 19.88 14.31 -0.93
CA GLN A 192 20.82 13.21 -1.12
C GLN A 192 20.24 12.34 -2.23
N ASP A 193 20.86 12.47 -3.38
CA ASP A 193 20.61 11.78 -4.64
C ASP A 193 20.28 10.28 -4.40
N LEU A 194 19.00 9.93 -4.46
CA LEU A 194 18.52 8.53 -4.52
C LEU A 194 18.87 8.01 -5.92
N GLN A 195 20.16 7.76 -6.15
CA GLN A 195 20.72 7.41 -7.45
C GLN A 195 20.42 5.96 -7.83
N GLU A 196 20.29 5.09 -6.82
CA GLU A 196 20.05 3.66 -7.00
C GLU A 196 19.01 3.21 -5.95
N LEU A 197 17.97 2.55 -6.43
CA LEU A 197 17.00 1.82 -5.62
C LEU A 197 17.10 0.35 -6.04
N ASP A 198 17.24 -0.56 -5.08
CA ASP A 198 17.15 -1.99 -5.38
C ASP A 198 15.71 -2.27 -5.87
N PRO A 199 15.50 -2.73 -7.11
CA PRO A 199 14.16 -3.03 -7.61
C PRO A 199 13.47 -4.17 -6.84
N PHE A 200 14.21 -4.90 -5.99
CA PHE A 200 13.69 -5.94 -5.10
C PHE A 200 13.76 -5.56 -3.63
N GLY A 201 14.13 -4.32 -3.30
CA GLY A 201 14.19 -3.86 -1.91
C GLY A 201 12.79 -3.88 -1.29
N LEU A 202 12.63 -4.70 -0.25
CA LEU A 202 11.40 -4.81 0.53
C LEU A 202 11.62 -4.26 1.95
N PRO A 203 10.53 -3.90 2.68
CA PRO A 203 10.64 -3.33 4.02
C PRO A 203 11.41 -4.20 5.02
N VAL A 204 11.44 -5.53 4.80
CA VAL A 204 12.15 -6.51 5.64
C VAL A 204 13.68 -6.52 5.47
N ASP A 205 14.22 -5.89 4.42
CA ASP A 205 15.65 -6.02 4.07
C ASP A 205 16.59 -5.05 4.80
N GLY A 206 16.05 -4.07 5.53
CA GLY A 206 16.79 -3.19 6.44
C GLY A 206 17.94 -2.36 5.84
N LYS A 207 18.18 -2.36 4.52
CA LYS A 207 19.31 -1.65 3.89
C LYS A 207 18.88 -0.89 2.63
N LEU A 208 19.14 0.42 2.60
CA LEU A 208 19.36 1.13 1.34
C LEU A 208 20.81 0.86 0.94
N VAL A 209 21.04 0.36 -0.27
CA VAL A 209 22.39 0.40 -0.86
C VAL A 209 22.65 1.84 -1.29
N GLY A 210 23.11 2.66 -0.36
CA GLY A 210 23.32 4.09 -0.55
C GLY A 210 24.66 4.55 0.02
N SER A 211 25.76 4.09 -0.56
CA SER A 211 26.98 4.90 -0.73
C SER A 211 28.00 4.12 -1.56
N ARG A 212 28.24 4.55 -2.80
CA ARG A 212 29.57 4.36 -3.38
C ARG A 212 30.45 5.49 -2.87
N SER A 213 31.40 5.13 -2.02
CA SER A 213 32.57 5.96 -1.77
C SER A 213 33.24 6.25 -3.11
N VAL A 214 33.39 7.53 -3.46
CA VAL A 214 34.31 7.96 -4.52
C VAL A 214 35.74 7.88 -3.98
#